data_AF-A0AAV1RSI0-F1
#
_entry.id   AF-A0AAV1RSI0-F1
#
_cell.length_a   1.000
_cell.length_b   1.000
_cell.length_c   1.000
_cell.angle_alpha   90.00
_cell.angle_beta   90.00
_cell.angle_gamma   90.00
#
_symmetry.space_group_name_H-M   'P 1'
#
loop_
_entity.id
_entity.type
_entity.pdbx_description
1 polymer ?
#
loop_
_entity_poly.entity_id
_entity_poly.type
_entity_poly.pdbx_seq_one_letter_code
_entity_poly.pdbx_strand_id
1 'polypeptide(L)'
;AFHKGKCVGTVVCKMGDHRNSTFRGYIAMLVVIKPYRGRGIATELVTRSIQVMMESGCEEVTLEAEVTNKGALALYGRLGFIRAKRLFRYYLNGVDAFRLKLLFPQPELYPSLPIMADRDHTEGHDDHSPTEDCSELHRG
;
A
#
# COMPACT_ATOMS: atom_id res chain seq x y z
N ALA A 1 20.32 9.67 -7.87
CA ALA A 1 21.27 9.65 -6.73
C ALA A 1 22.64 10.11 -7.20
N PHE A 2 23.24 11.07 -6.50
CA PHE A 2 24.55 11.64 -6.85
C PHE A 2 25.56 11.39 -5.73
N HIS A 3 26.82 11.18 -6.08
CA HIS A 3 27.95 11.14 -5.16
C HIS A 3 29.12 11.92 -5.73
N LYS A 4 29.63 12.92 -4.99
CA LYS A 4 30.72 13.82 -5.43
C LYS A 4 30.47 14.41 -6.83
N GLY A 5 29.26 14.93 -7.07
CA GLY A 5 28.86 15.53 -8.35
C GLY A 5 28.59 14.56 -9.50
N LYS A 6 28.78 13.25 -9.32
CA LYS A 6 28.53 12.24 -10.37
C LYS A 6 27.23 11.48 -10.11
N CYS A 7 26.44 11.23 -11.16
CA CYS A 7 25.26 10.37 -11.06
C CYS A 7 25.70 8.92 -10.84
N VAL A 8 25.26 8.31 -9.72
CA VAL A 8 25.62 6.94 -9.34
C VAL A 8 24.43 5.99 -9.38
N GLY A 9 23.21 6.50 -9.53
CA GLY A 9 22.04 5.69 -9.73
C GLY A 9 20.82 6.49 -10.14
N THR A 10 19.93 5.85 -10.89
CA THR A 10 18.71 6.45 -11.44
C THR A 10 17.58 5.43 -11.44
N VAL A 11 16.36 5.95 -11.37
CA VAL A 11 15.12 5.21 -11.58
C VAL A 11 14.30 5.98 -12.60
N VAL A 12 13.74 5.28 -13.58
CA VAL A 12 12.83 5.84 -14.58
C VAL A 12 11.49 5.14 -14.42
N CYS A 13 10.46 5.93 -14.25
CA CYS A 13 9.11 5.43 -14.05
C CYS A 13 8.07 6.33 -14.71
N LYS A 14 6.87 5.79 -14.91
CA LYS A 14 5.71 6.52 -15.40
C LYS A 14 4.45 6.10 -14.66
N MET A 15 3.42 6.91 -14.76
CA MET A 15 2.06 6.62 -14.31
C MET A 15 1.11 6.78 -15.49
N GLY A 16 -0.02 6.08 -15.47
CA GLY A 16 -1.02 6.22 -16.52
C GLY A 16 -2.09 5.15 -16.46
N ASP A 17 -3.17 5.40 -17.20
CA ASP A 17 -4.27 4.47 -17.35
C ASP A 17 -3.83 3.21 -18.09
N HIS A 18 -4.24 2.06 -17.58
CA HIS A 18 -4.12 0.80 -18.28
C HIS A 18 -5.48 0.38 -18.87
N ARG A 19 -5.46 -0.57 -19.82
CA ARG A 19 -6.62 -1.08 -20.59
C ARG A 19 -7.90 -1.42 -19.79
N ASN A 20 -7.82 -1.53 -18.46
CA ASN A 20 -8.93 -1.88 -17.58
C ASN A 20 -9.33 -0.73 -16.63
N SER A 21 -8.99 0.51 -16.99
CA SER A 21 -9.23 1.73 -16.17
C SER A 21 -8.50 1.79 -14.83
N THR A 22 -7.56 0.88 -14.58
CA THR A 22 -6.66 0.95 -13.42
C THR A 22 -5.58 2.00 -13.67
N PHE A 23 -5.48 3.00 -12.79
CA PHE A 23 -4.36 3.94 -12.81
C PHE A 23 -3.15 3.28 -12.16
N ARG A 24 -2.04 3.11 -12.90
CA ARG A 24 -0.90 2.33 -12.42
C ARG A 24 0.45 3.01 -12.58
N GLY A 25 1.35 2.68 -11.68
CA GLY A 25 2.77 2.95 -11.78
C GLY A 25 3.50 1.87 -12.60
N TYR A 26 4.52 2.30 -13.35
CA TYR A 26 5.43 1.40 -14.05
C TYR A 26 6.89 1.82 -13.83
N ILE A 27 7.71 0.91 -13.32
CA ILE A 27 9.16 1.12 -13.22
C ILE A 27 9.82 0.52 -14.46
N ALA A 28 10.33 1.39 -15.33
CA ALA A 28 10.91 1.00 -16.61
C ALA A 28 12.41 0.68 -16.50
N MET A 29 13.13 1.41 -15.64
CA MET A 29 14.57 1.24 -15.49
C MET A 29 15.01 1.56 -14.07
N LEU A 30 15.93 0.75 -13.55
CA LEU A 30 16.64 1.01 -12.31
C LEU A 30 18.11 0.67 -12.50
N VAL A 31 18.99 1.63 -12.26
CA VAL A 31 20.44 1.43 -12.39
C VAL A 31 21.14 2.00 -11.17
N VAL A 32 22.05 1.21 -10.61
CA VAL A 32 23.10 1.67 -9.68
C VAL A 32 24.43 1.15 -10.18
N ILE A 33 25.40 2.04 -10.33
CA ILE A 33 26.74 1.67 -10.83
C ILE A 33 27.43 0.72 -9.84
N LYS A 34 28.20 -0.25 -10.35
CA LYS A 34 28.74 -1.38 -9.57
C LYS A 34 29.41 -0.99 -8.24
N PRO A 35 30.28 0.04 -8.16
CA PRO A 35 30.96 0.39 -6.90
C PRO A 35 30.05 0.90 -5.77
N TYR A 36 28.81 1.27 -6.10
CA TYR A 36 27.84 1.88 -5.18
C TYR A 36 26.68 0.92 -4.85
N ARG A 37 26.73 -0.32 -5.35
CA ARG A 37 25.75 -1.37 -5.01
C ARG A 37 25.95 -1.85 -3.57
N GLY A 38 24.92 -2.50 -3.01
CA GLY A 38 24.95 -3.00 -1.64
C GLY A 38 24.80 -1.93 -0.55
N ARG A 39 24.57 -0.66 -0.92
CA ARG A 39 24.46 0.49 0.00
C ARG A 39 23.03 1.03 0.15
N GLY A 40 22.01 0.25 -0.20
CA GLY A 40 20.60 0.67 -0.11
C GLY A 40 20.12 1.68 -1.16
N ILE A 41 20.98 2.21 -2.04
CA ILE A 41 20.61 3.24 -3.04
C ILE A 41 19.43 2.81 -3.92
N ALA A 42 19.46 1.57 -4.41
CA ALA A 42 18.39 1.05 -5.26
C ALA A 42 17.05 0.96 -4.51
N THR A 43 17.09 0.52 -3.25
CA THR A 43 15.93 0.49 -2.35
C THR A 43 15.35 1.88 -2.20
N GLU A 44 16.17 2.87 -1.85
CA GLU A 44 15.74 4.25 -1.63
C GLU A 44 15.10 4.87 -2.88
N LEU A 45 15.73 4.69 -4.06
CA LEU A 45 15.20 5.20 -5.32
C LEU A 45 13.81 4.61 -5.61
N VAL A 46 13.66 3.30 -5.46
CA VAL A 46 12.39 2.61 -5.74
C VAL A 46 11.33 2.97 -4.71
N THR A 47 11.66 3.01 -3.41
CA THR A 47 10.73 3.37 -2.34
C THR A 47 10.15 4.77 -2.55
N ARG A 48 10.99 5.76 -2.90
CA ARG A 48 10.50 7.12 -3.20
C ARG A 48 9.59 7.15 -4.42
N SER A 49 9.94 6.42 -5.49
CA SER A 49 9.07 6.33 -6.67
C SER A 49 7.72 5.69 -6.35
N ILE A 50 7.70 4.64 -5.53
CA ILE A 50 6.47 3.97 -5.07
C ILE A 50 5.61 4.93 -4.26
N GLN A 51 6.21 5.67 -3.33
CA GLN A 51 5.50 6.64 -2.51
C GLN A 51 4.80 7.70 -3.38
N VAL A 52 5.52 8.29 -4.34
CA VAL A 52 4.92 9.26 -5.28
C VAL A 52 3.80 8.64 -6.10
N MET A 53 3.94 7.40 -6.55
CA MET A 53 2.88 6.69 -7.29
C MET A 53 1.63 6.46 -6.43
N MET A 54 1.83 6.08 -5.16
CA MET A 54 0.75 5.86 -4.20
C MET A 54 -0.01 7.16 -3.90
N GLU A 55 0.72 8.24 -3.61
CA GLU A 55 0.16 9.57 -3.36
C GLU A 55 -0.56 10.14 -4.59
N SER A 56 -0.14 9.73 -5.79
CA SER A 56 -0.80 10.11 -7.05
C SER A 56 -2.04 9.26 -7.36
N GLY A 57 -2.44 8.35 -6.47
CA GLY A 57 -3.64 7.51 -6.64
C GLY A 57 -3.45 6.31 -7.56
N CYS A 58 -2.22 5.87 -7.82
CA CYS A 58 -2.03 4.57 -8.48
C CYS A 58 -2.64 3.47 -7.59
N GLU A 59 -3.17 2.41 -8.18
CA GLU A 59 -3.65 1.24 -7.44
C GLU A 59 -2.58 0.15 -7.32
N GLU A 60 -1.64 0.14 -8.26
CA GLU A 60 -0.53 -0.81 -8.29
C GLU A 60 0.72 -0.22 -8.95
N VAL A 61 1.87 -0.84 -8.66
CA VAL A 61 3.13 -0.62 -9.36
C VAL A 61 3.56 -1.91 -10.03
N THR A 62 3.98 -1.82 -11.30
CA THR A 62 4.36 -2.97 -12.11
C THR A 62 5.75 -2.80 -12.71
N LEU A 63 6.46 -3.92 -12.92
CA LEU A 63 7.72 -3.96 -13.66
C LEU A 63 8.01 -5.37 -14.17
N GLU A 64 9.00 -5.49 -15.04
CA GLU A 64 9.57 -6.76 -15.47
C GLU A 64 11.04 -6.90 -15.06
N ALA A 65 11.41 -8.09 -14.60
CA ALA A 65 12.79 -8.43 -14.27
C ALA A 65 13.16 -9.79 -14.85
N GLU A 66 14.37 -9.92 -15.40
CA GLU A 66 14.92 -11.21 -15.85
C GLU A 66 14.87 -12.25 -14.72
N VAL A 67 14.46 -13.49 -15.07
CA VAL A 67 14.37 -14.59 -14.09
C VAL A 67 15.72 -14.95 -13.46
N THR A 68 16.82 -14.64 -14.16
CA THR A 68 18.20 -14.88 -13.74
C THR A 68 18.76 -13.76 -12.84
N ASN A 69 18.12 -12.58 -12.81
CA ASN A 69 18.61 -11.42 -12.06
C ASN A 69 18.24 -11.51 -10.58
N LYS A 70 18.93 -12.40 -9.86
CA LYS A 70 18.72 -12.67 -8.42
C LYS A 70 18.75 -11.40 -7.57
N GLY A 71 19.62 -10.44 -7.90
CA GLY A 71 19.75 -9.18 -7.16
C GLY A 71 18.50 -8.30 -7.28
N ALA A 72 17.97 -8.13 -8.50
CA ALA A 72 16.73 -7.39 -8.71
C ALA A 72 15.54 -8.11 -8.07
N LEU A 73 15.42 -9.42 -8.24
CA LEU A 73 14.33 -10.21 -7.67
C LEU A 73 14.32 -10.14 -6.13
N ALA A 74 15.49 -10.19 -5.49
CA ALA A 74 15.61 -10.02 -4.04
C ALA A 74 15.31 -8.58 -3.58
N LEU A 75 15.71 -7.57 -4.35
CA LEU A 75 15.36 -6.17 -4.07
C LEU A 75 13.84 -5.98 -4.07
N TYR A 76 13.19 -6.34 -5.18
CA TYR A 76 11.75 -6.12 -5.33
C TYR A 76 10.93 -6.99 -4.39
N GLY A 77 11.36 -8.24 -4.14
CA GLY A 77 10.70 -9.10 -3.14
C GLY A 77 10.72 -8.49 -1.73
N ARG A 78 11.84 -7.91 -1.30
CA ARG A 78 11.92 -7.19 -0.01
C ARG A 78 11.05 -5.94 0.07
N LEU A 79 10.75 -5.34 -1.08
CA LEU A 79 9.85 -4.19 -1.19
C LEU A 79 8.36 -4.60 -1.33
N GLY A 80 8.04 -5.88 -1.16
CA GLY A 80 6.67 -6.39 -1.19
C GLY A 80 6.14 -6.74 -2.58
N PHE A 81 6.98 -6.70 -3.62
CA PHE A 81 6.53 -7.12 -4.95
C PHE A 81 6.33 -8.64 -5.02
N ILE A 82 5.21 -9.03 -5.61
CA ILE A 82 4.87 -10.43 -5.89
C ILE A 82 5.08 -10.76 -7.37
N ARG A 83 5.38 -12.02 -7.67
CA ARG A 83 5.50 -12.52 -9.05
C ARG A 83 4.11 -12.81 -9.60
N ALA A 84 3.59 -11.92 -10.44
CA ALA A 84 2.25 -12.04 -11.00
C ALA A 84 2.20 -12.95 -12.25
N LYS A 85 3.26 -12.93 -13.07
CA LYS A 85 3.31 -13.73 -14.32
C LYS A 85 4.74 -14.03 -14.73
N ARG A 86 4.97 -15.19 -15.36
CA ARG A 86 6.19 -15.47 -16.12
C ARG A 86 5.96 -15.17 -17.60
N LEU A 87 6.88 -14.44 -18.21
CA LEU A 87 6.84 -14.04 -19.62
C LEU A 87 7.98 -14.78 -20.33
N PHE A 88 7.62 -15.70 -21.21
CA PHE A 88 8.59 -16.53 -21.92
C PHE A 88 9.31 -15.73 -23.02
N ARG A 89 10.64 -15.85 -23.09
CA ARG A 89 11.50 -15.17 -24.08
C ARG A 89 11.18 -13.68 -24.22
N TYR A 90 10.96 -13.01 -23.08
CA TYR A 90 10.50 -11.62 -23.04
C TYR A 90 11.57 -10.63 -23.47
N TYR A 91 12.81 -10.87 -23.05
CA TYR A 91 13.94 -10.04 -23.44
C TYR A 91 14.51 -10.52 -24.78
N LEU A 92 15.16 -9.61 -25.51
CA LEU A 92 15.75 -9.88 -26.83
C LEU A 92 16.82 -10.99 -26.81
N ASN A 93 17.45 -11.21 -25.65
CA ASN A 93 18.40 -12.31 -25.42
C ASN A 93 17.71 -13.68 -25.25
N GLY A 94 16.39 -13.76 -25.37
CA GLY A 94 15.60 -14.97 -25.18
C GLY A 94 15.38 -15.36 -23.72
N VAL A 95 15.88 -14.57 -22.76
CA VAL A 95 15.69 -14.83 -21.33
C VAL A 95 14.26 -14.46 -20.93
N ASP A 96 13.66 -15.32 -20.11
CA ASP A 96 12.34 -15.08 -19.53
C ASP A 96 12.37 -13.90 -18.55
N ALA A 97 11.20 -13.28 -18.36
CA ALA A 97 11.00 -12.29 -17.31
C ALA A 97 9.93 -12.75 -16.32
N PHE A 98 10.04 -12.28 -15.08
CA PHE A 98 8.89 -12.18 -14.20
C PHE A 98 8.28 -10.78 -14.31
N ARG A 99 6.96 -10.73 -14.53
CA ARG A 99 6.18 -9.54 -14.22
C ARG A 99 5.94 -9.49 -12.72
N LEU A 100 6.44 -8.45 -12.09
CA LEU A 100 6.27 -8.18 -10.68
C LEU A 100 5.19 -7.11 -10.47
N LYS A 101 4.44 -7.25 -9.37
CA LYS A 101 3.41 -6.29 -8.96
C LYS A 101 3.54 -5.96 -7.48
N LEU A 102 3.35 -4.70 -7.13
CA LEU A 102 3.08 -4.23 -5.77
C LEU A 102 1.68 -3.63 -5.78
N LEU A 103 0.78 -4.18 -4.97
CA LEU A 103 -0.60 -3.69 -4.85
C LEU A 103 -0.66 -2.72 -3.69
N PHE A 104 -1.34 -1.59 -3.88
CA PHE A 104 -1.60 -0.67 -2.78
C PHE A 104 -2.92 -1.03 -2.10
N PRO A 105 -3.01 -0.85 -0.77
CA PRO A 105 -4.28 -1.04 -0.08
C PRO A 105 -5.29 -0.02 -0.61
N GLN A 106 -6.45 -0.51 -1.07
CA GLN A 106 -7.59 0.37 -1.35
C GLN A 106 -8.22 0.73 0.01
N PRO A 107 -8.40 2.03 0.32
CA PRO A 107 -9.03 2.46 1.57
C PRO A 107 -10.46 1.93 1.79
N GLU A 108 -11.14 1.47 0.73
CA GLU A 108 -12.60 1.28 0.70
C GLU A 108 -13.11 -0.15 0.95
N LEU A 109 -12.24 -1.15 1.20
CA LEU A 109 -12.67 -2.56 1.33
C LEU A 109 -12.97 -3.03 2.76
N TYR A 110 -12.99 -2.13 3.74
CA TYR A 110 -13.51 -2.43 5.08
C TYR A 110 -14.40 -1.29 5.60
N PRO A 111 -15.69 -1.24 5.19
CA PRO A 111 -16.67 -0.54 6.00
C PRO A 111 -16.67 -1.23 7.37
N SER A 112 -16.32 -0.48 8.40
CA SER A 112 -16.33 -0.88 9.81
C SER A 112 -17.37 -1.96 10.11
N LEU A 113 -16.93 -3.16 10.49
CA LEU A 113 -17.80 -4.11 11.16
C LEU A 113 -18.43 -3.39 12.35
N PRO A 114 -19.77 -3.38 12.51
CA PRO A 114 -20.37 -2.83 13.70
C PRO A 114 -19.87 -3.65 14.88
N ILE A 115 -19.09 -3.00 15.76
CA ILE A 115 -18.76 -3.51 17.08
C ILE A 115 -20.10 -3.67 17.79
N MET A 116 -20.61 -4.91 17.84
CA MET A 116 -21.71 -5.23 18.73
C MET A 116 -21.15 -5.17 20.14
N ALA A 117 -21.28 -3.99 20.75
CA ALA A 117 -21.08 -3.83 22.18
C ALA A 117 -22.12 -4.69 22.89
N ASP A 118 -21.60 -5.57 23.73
CA ASP A 118 -22.33 -6.46 24.63
C ASP A 118 -23.33 -5.64 25.45
N ARG A 119 -24.58 -6.12 25.53
CA ARG A 119 -25.60 -5.53 26.40
C ARG A 119 -25.30 -5.98 27.82
N ASP A 120 -24.55 -5.17 28.56
CA ASP A 120 -24.41 -5.39 29.99
C ASP A 120 -25.70 -4.95 30.70
N HIS A 121 -26.41 -5.94 31.23
CA HIS A 121 -27.48 -5.74 32.20
C HIS A 121 -26.84 -5.31 33.51
N THR A 122 -27.00 -4.04 33.88
CA THR A 122 -26.87 -3.62 35.28
C THR A 122 -28.11 -2.87 35.71
N GLU A 123 -28.91 -3.58 36.50
CA GLU A 123 -29.88 -2.99 37.43
C GLU A 123 -29.14 -2.03 38.38
N GLY A 124 -29.71 -0.85 38.59
CA GLY A 124 -29.22 0.14 39.54
C GLY A 124 -30.32 1.16 39.79
N HIS A 125 -30.96 1.02 40.95
CA HIS A 125 -31.81 2.01 41.61
C HIS A 125 -31.23 3.43 41.54
N ASP A 126 -32.09 4.44 41.36
CA ASP A 126 -32.26 5.48 42.39
C ASP A 126 -33.43 6.42 42.07
N ASP A 127 -34.03 6.91 43.15
CA ASP A 127 -35.37 7.45 43.34
C ASP A 127 -35.78 8.68 42.49
N HIS A 128 -37.01 8.62 41.99
CA HIS A 128 -37.90 9.79 41.82
C HIS A 128 -38.64 9.99 43.15
N SER A 129 -38.64 11.14 43.83
CA SER A 129 -39.14 12.45 43.41
C SER A 129 -39.33 13.32 44.67
N PRO A 130 -39.58 14.64 44.54
CA PRO A 130 -40.62 15.24 45.36
C PRO A 130 -41.66 15.91 44.48
N THR A 131 -42.91 15.49 44.63
CA THR A 131 -44.10 16.17 44.13
C THR A 131 -44.67 17.07 45.25
N GLU A 132 -44.71 18.38 45.02
CA GLU A 132 -45.65 19.29 45.68
C GLU A 132 -46.82 19.53 44.71
N ASP A 133 -48.05 19.21 45.08
CA ASP A 133 -48.94 20.11 45.83
C ASP A 133 -50.42 19.70 45.71
N CYS A 134 -51.10 19.88 46.84
CA CYS A 134 -52.53 20.02 47.13
C CYS A 134 -53.60 19.50 46.15
N SER A 135 -54.47 18.64 46.68
CA SER A 135 -55.78 19.12 47.15
C SER A 135 -56.51 18.09 48.02
N GLU A 136 -56.86 18.57 49.21
CA GLU A 136 -58.04 18.30 50.05
C GLU A 136 -59.13 17.35 49.48
N LEU A 137 -59.66 16.46 50.33
CA LEU A 137 -61.03 16.57 50.88
C LEU A 137 -61.48 15.28 51.61
N HIS A 138 -61.72 15.44 52.92
CA HIS A 138 -62.90 14.96 53.66
C HIS A 138 -63.13 13.47 53.99
N ARG A 139 -63.07 13.23 55.32
CA ARG A 139 -64.08 12.63 56.21
C ARG A 139 -64.50 11.17 56.01
N GLY A 140 -64.34 10.42 57.10
CA GLY A 140 -65.04 9.18 57.42
C GLY A 140 -64.55 8.63 58.74
#